data_AF-D2VCV5-F1
#
_entry.id   AF-D2VCV5-F1
#
_cell.length_a   1.000
_cell.length_b   1.000
_cell.length_c   1.000
_cell.angle_alpha   90.00
_cell.angle_beta   90.00
_cell.angle_gamma   90.00
#
_symmetry.space_group_name_H-M   'P 1'
#
loop_
_entity.id
_entity.type
_entity.pdbx_description
1 polymer ?
#
loop_
_entity_poly.entity_id
_entity_poly.type
_entity_poly.pdbx_seq_one_letter_code
_entity_poly.pdbx_strand_id
1 'polypeptide(L)'
;MAQHLPPELLQLIISFIPPSEYLKNNVITVCSDWFELGEYEMFWLATLKSLLQEEIFFTENEECEFVGVVHYTFLDSLFNFKMERESYAQQLKRLEQILIFDRKPFQLRRETNSDIFGKTYWKRSRQFVTERRRRRIMLEVLRRVIQMGFSANISEWIDIVKFIKSHKDLKSIARYNYAHVNLANLFLFHYAYDYFKVVDQKWRDFAYYMLDFFFNECETPILDCIERIFKMKLIRVFNDKSLGLFEKFKKELVACGKKGVPDYFIVTLLNSADMTKAEDIEIVTKFVTLIRDRKQSKFTETIAARDVNSLFLYVRGNWECIEFYLKVLEVQKYQQFSPKIFIDNIIRNSDPESCNIIGILRRIHNEYGLEMNYLSKFLVQEKTNDLLLFFVDECGANVNQLIGESDNSFLISECIHATGLRRSQTELILTLMERGATIPNHEFFSTIFNNYFDREELYLPTLKKLVEKYGPRFDSLDFFSYHVKYIDDGFLFSPKSLVSVFQYFVEYLGSKQLATRDLKENIQDYCSRISNNWFDINLEEVEELKKKVKELFGFTITTK
;
A
#
# COMPACT_ATOMS: atom_id res chain seq x y z
N MET A 1 34.06 69.05 -0.13
CA MET A 1 33.99 68.00 0.91
C MET A 1 32.52 67.67 1.12
N ALA A 2 32.00 66.64 0.46
CA ALA A 2 30.67 66.15 0.74
C ALA A 2 30.80 65.13 1.87
N GLN A 3 30.18 65.43 3.03
CA GLN A 3 30.14 64.53 4.17
C GLN A 3 29.41 63.26 3.76
N HIS A 4 30.10 62.12 3.84
CA HIS A 4 29.51 60.81 3.61
C HIS A 4 28.43 60.55 4.67
N LEU A 5 27.20 60.31 4.21
CA LEU A 5 26.19 59.73 5.07
C LEU A 5 26.66 58.34 5.52
N PRO A 6 26.45 57.96 6.80
CA PRO A 6 26.81 56.64 7.28
C PRO A 6 26.19 55.53 6.42
N PRO A 7 26.90 54.42 6.16
CA PRO A 7 26.41 53.29 5.36
C PRO A 7 25.05 52.74 5.82
N GLU A 8 24.75 52.85 7.12
CA GLU A 8 23.49 52.42 7.73
C GLU A 8 22.29 53.31 7.33
N LEU A 9 22.52 54.62 7.11
CA LEU A 9 21.51 55.58 6.65
C LEU A 9 21.20 55.42 5.15
N LEU A 10 22.20 55.05 4.35
CA LEU A 10 22.03 54.69 2.94
C LEU A 10 21.21 53.40 2.77
N GLN A 11 21.43 52.39 3.62
CA GLN A 11 20.60 51.18 3.67
C GLN A 11 19.13 51.48 4.00
N LEU A 12 18.86 52.42 4.91
CA LEU A 12 17.51 52.83 5.30
C LEU A 12 16.76 53.57 4.17
N ILE A 13 17.46 54.41 3.40
CA ILE A 13 16.88 55.15 2.27
C ILE A 13 16.61 54.22 1.06
N ILE A 14 17.48 53.24 0.81
CA ILE A 14 17.39 52.31 -0.35
C ILE A 14 16.35 51.18 -0.13
N SER A 15 15.93 50.94 1.11
CA SER A 15 15.02 49.83 1.45
C SER A 15 13.54 50.09 1.12
N PHE A 16 13.13 51.33 0.84
CA PHE A 16 11.69 51.68 0.77
C PHE A 16 11.24 52.43 -0.48
N ILE A 17 12.14 52.91 -1.35
CA ILE A 17 11.77 53.81 -2.46
C ILE A 17 12.21 53.24 -3.83
N PRO A 18 11.30 53.06 -4.80
CA PRO A 18 11.66 52.62 -6.13
C PRO A 18 12.42 53.71 -6.91
N PRO A 19 13.34 53.35 -7.82
CA PRO A 19 14.12 54.31 -8.62
C PRO A 19 13.30 55.37 -9.38
N SER A 20 12.01 55.13 -9.60
CA SER A 20 11.08 56.05 -10.24
C SER A 20 10.73 57.29 -9.42
N GLU A 21 10.86 57.26 -8.08
CA GLU A 21 10.60 58.45 -7.25
C GLU A 21 11.81 59.39 -7.17
N TYR A 22 13.02 58.88 -7.39
CA TYR A 22 14.23 59.71 -7.53
C TYR A 22 14.18 60.62 -8.76
N LEU A 23 13.56 60.14 -9.85
CA LEU A 23 13.36 60.90 -11.08
C LEU A 23 12.34 62.05 -10.94
N LYS A 24 11.45 62.01 -9.94
CA LYS A 24 10.43 63.05 -9.74
C LYS A 24 10.96 64.34 -9.13
N ASN A 25 12.12 64.30 -8.49
CA ASN A 25 12.67 65.44 -7.73
C ASN A 25 13.67 66.31 -8.52
N ASN A 26 13.76 66.15 -9.85
CA ASN A 26 14.53 67.04 -10.75
C ASN A 26 15.96 67.39 -10.31
N VAL A 27 16.63 66.49 -9.58
CA VAL A 27 18.08 66.51 -9.49
C VAL A 27 18.52 65.54 -10.58
N ILE A 28 19.34 65.99 -11.54
CA ILE A 28 20.32 65.23 -12.34
C ILE A 28 20.32 65.70 -13.83
N THR A 29 21.49 66.15 -14.30
CA THR A 29 21.76 66.73 -15.64
C THR A 29 22.97 66.05 -16.30
N VAL A 30 22.79 65.75 -17.59
CA VAL A 30 23.33 64.69 -18.49
C VAL A 30 24.86 64.44 -18.61
N CYS A 31 25.76 64.91 -17.74
CA CYS A 31 27.20 64.53 -17.81
C CYS A 31 27.87 64.10 -16.50
N SER A 32 27.33 64.46 -15.33
CA SER A 32 27.67 63.83 -14.03
C SER A 32 27.13 62.41 -13.90
N ASP A 33 26.14 62.08 -14.73
CA ASP A 33 25.22 60.97 -14.53
C ASP A 33 25.86 59.64 -14.92
N TRP A 34 26.87 59.64 -15.78
CA TRP A 34 27.55 58.40 -16.18
C TRP A 34 28.46 57.84 -15.09
N PHE A 35 28.99 58.71 -14.23
CA PHE A 35 29.81 58.32 -13.09
C PHE A 35 28.92 57.74 -11.99
N GLU A 36 27.84 58.43 -11.62
CA GLU A 36 26.85 57.95 -10.63
C GLU A 36 26.10 56.70 -11.11
N LEU A 37 25.75 56.57 -12.41
CA LEU A 37 25.12 55.37 -12.96
C LEU A 37 26.05 54.15 -12.96
N GLY A 38 27.34 54.37 -13.26
CA GLY A 38 28.38 53.36 -13.09
C GLY A 38 28.54 52.94 -11.64
N GLU A 39 28.44 53.87 -10.68
CA GLU A 39 28.49 53.58 -9.25
C GLU A 39 27.33 52.71 -8.77
N TYR A 40 26.09 52.92 -9.24
CA TYR A 40 24.95 52.07 -8.88
C TYR A 40 25.06 50.65 -9.46
N GLU A 41 25.49 50.48 -10.71
CA GLU A 41 25.73 49.15 -11.28
C GLU A 41 26.88 48.44 -10.55
N MET A 42 27.98 49.15 -10.30
CA MET A 42 29.13 48.63 -9.57
C MET A 42 28.79 48.30 -8.12
N PHE A 43 27.91 49.08 -7.48
CA PHE A 43 27.37 48.79 -6.15
C PHE A 43 26.61 47.47 -6.17
N TRP A 44 25.59 47.30 -7.04
CA TRP A 44 24.80 46.05 -7.07
C TRP A 44 25.63 44.84 -7.48
N LEU A 45 26.61 45.02 -8.36
CA LEU A 45 27.57 43.98 -8.75
C LEU A 45 28.48 43.59 -7.58
N ALA A 46 29.04 44.57 -6.86
CA ALA A 46 29.89 44.33 -5.70
C ALA A 46 29.09 43.69 -4.55
N THR A 47 27.86 44.15 -4.30
CA THR A 47 26.94 43.55 -3.33
C THR A 47 26.61 42.11 -3.71
N LEU A 48 26.25 41.83 -4.96
CA LEU A 48 25.96 40.46 -5.41
C LEU A 48 27.18 39.55 -5.27
N LYS A 49 28.36 40.05 -5.66
CA LYS A 49 29.62 39.31 -5.54
C LYS A 49 29.93 38.99 -4.09
N SER A 50 29.89 39.99 -3.21
CA SER A 50 30.14 39.81 -1.78
C SER A 50 29.16 38.81 -1.17
N LEU A 51 27.86 38.92 -1.48
CA LEU A 51 26.83 38.01 -0.99
C LEU A 51 27.02 36.56 -1.48
N LEU A 52 27.42 36.38 -2.75
CA LEU A 52 27.70 35.05 -3.31
C LEU A 52 28.95 34.44 -2.69
N GLN A 53 30.04 35.21 -2.58
CA GLN A 53 31.30 34.74 -2.00
C GLN A 53 31.17 34.38 -0.53
N GLU A 54 30.43 35.20 0.23
CA GLU A 54 30.09 34.92 1.62
C GLU A 54 29.31 33.61 1.73
N GLU A 55 28.28 33.40 0.91
CA GLU A 55 27.47 32.17 0.96
C GLU A 55 28.23 30.94 0.48
N ILE A 56 29.09 31.05 -0.55
CA ILE A 56 30.00 29.97 -0.98
C ILE A 56 30.91 29.58 0.17
N PHE A 57 31.54 30.57 0.81
CA PHE A 57 32.42 30.34 1.95
C PHE A 57 31.69 29.64 3.09
N PHE A 58 30.50 30.10 3.48
CA PHE A 58 29.71 29.41 4.51
C PHE A 58 29.30 28.01 4.08
N THR A 59 28.82 27.82 2.85
CA THR A 59 28.38 26.50 2.36
C THR A 59 29.51 25.47 2.31
N GLU A 60 30.73 25.90 2.00
CA GLU A 60 31.91 25.01 1.91
C GLU A 60 32.53 24.71 3.27
N ASN A 61 32.43 25.63 4.23
CA ASN A 61 33.13 25.56 5.52
C ASN A 61 32.21 25.31 6.74
N GLU A 62 30.90 25.51 6.67
CA GLU A 62 29.98 25.08 7.74
C GLU A 62 29.90 23.55 7.73
N GLU A 63 30.42 22.92 8.77
CA GLU A 63 29.91 21.62 9.20
C GLU A 63 28.45 21.82 9.59
N CYS A 64 27.53 21.18 8.89
CA CYS A 64 26.15 21.12 9.36
C CYS A 64 26.17 20.36 10.69
N GLU A 65 26.15 21.09 11.82
CA GLU A 65 26.00 20.53 13.16
C GLU A 65 24.57 19.98 13.34
N PHE A 66 24.28 18.87 12.67
CA PHE A 66 23.13 18.04 13.00
C PHE A 66 23.56 17.07 14.11
N VAL A 67 23.51 17.56 15.34
CA VAL A 67 23.82 16.75 16.53
C VAL A 67 22.64 15.81 16.81
N GLY A 68 22.76 14.54 16.38
CA GLY A 68 21.77 13.48 16.64
C GLY A 68 22.20 12.12 16.08
N VAL A 69 22.98 11.35 16.85
CA VAL A 69 23.79 10.19 16.38
C VAL A 69 22.99 8.97 15.89
N VAL A 70 21.69 8.85 16.17
CA VAL A 70 20.92 7.63 15.84
C VAL A 70 19.88 7.84 14.71
N HIS A 71 19.46 9.08 14.45
CA HIS A 71 18.47 9.40 13.39
C HIS A 71 19.09 9.93 12.09
N TYR A 72 20.40 10.21 12.10
CA TYR A 72 21.09 10.83 10.98
C TYR A 72 21.16 9.91 9.74
N THR A 73 21.34 8.60 9.89
CA THR A 73 21.54 7.69 8.74
C THR A 73 20.33 7.54 7.81
N PHE A 74 19.10 7.61 8.34
CA PHE A 74 17.89 7.48 7.51
C PHE A 74 17.52 8.80 6.79
N LEU A 75 17.68 9.94 7.45
CA LEU A 75 17.46 11.24 6.81
C LEU A 75 18.62 11.61 5.87
N ASP A 76 19.86 11.28 6.20
CA ASP A 76 21.01 11.52 5.32
C ASP A 76 20.99 10.62 4.07
N SER A 77 20.42 9.40 4.15
CA SER A 77 20.15 8.58 2.95
C SER A 77 18.97 9.09 2.11
N LEU A 78 18.00 9.78 2.70
CA LEU A 78 16.86 10.39 2.01
C LEU A 78 17.17 11.73 1.34
N PHE A 79 18.01 12.55 1.96
CA PHE A 79 18.29 13.93 1.54
C PHE A 79 19.71 14.11 0.96
N ASN A 80 20.64 13.20 1.25
CA ASN A 80 22.06 13.25 0.86
C ASN A 80 22.63 14.67 1.01
N PHE A 81 22.63 15.18 2.25
CA PHE A 81 22.90 16.58 2.56
C PHE A 81 24.25 17.05 2.03
N LYS A 82 25.26 16.16 2.05
CA LYS A 82 26.58 16.43 1.50
C LYS A 82 26.53 16.72 -0.01
N MET A 83 25.85 15.88 -0.78
CA MET A 83 25.72 16.04 -2.23
C MET A 83 24.90 17.29 -2.59
N GLU A 84 23.82 17.61 -1.84
CA GLU A 84 23.08 18.86 -2.04
C GLU A 84 23.96 20.07 -1.78
N ARG A 85 24.72 20.06 -0.67
CA ARG A 85 25.62 21.17 -0.29
C ARG A 85 26.69 21.40 -1.35
N GLU A 86 27.32 20.32 -1.82
CA GLU A 86 28.31 20.37 -2.90
C GLU A 86 27.69 20.89 -4.21
N SER A 87 26.48 20.43 -4.56
CA SER A 87 25.74 20.89 -5.74
C SER A 87 25.36 22.37 -5.65
N TYR A 88 24.90 22.83 -4.49
CA TYR A 88 24.55 24.24 -4.25
C TYR A 88 25.79 25.13 -4.29
N ALA A 89 26.90 24.74 -3.65
CA ALA A 89 28.17 25.47 -3.73
C ALA A 89 28.65 25.60 -5.18
N GLN A 90 28.57 24.51 -5.97
CA GLN A 90 28.89 24.53 -7.41
C GLN A 90 27.95 25.46 -8.20
N GLN A 91 26.65 25.44 -7.89
CA GLN A 91 25.67 26.34 -8.51
C GLN A 91 25.98 27.81 -8.20
N LEU A 92 26.33 28.14 -6.95
CA LEU A 92 26.71 29.49 -6.54
C LEU A 92 27.99 29.95 -7.25
N LYS A 93 29.02 29.09 -7.32
CA LYS A 93 30.25 29.35 -8.09
C LYS A 93 29.96 29.59 -9.57
N ARG A 94 29.07 28.80 -10.18
CA ARG A 94 28.64 29.00 -11.57
C ARG A 94 27.84 30.29 -11.76
N LEU A 95 26.97 30.65 -10.81
CA LEU A 95 26.25 31.92 -10.83
C LEU A 95 27.20 33.11 -10.69
N GLU A 96 28.22 33.00 -9.83
CA GLU A 96 29.28 33.99 -9.72
C GLU A 96 30.01 34.15 -11.06
N GLN A 97 30.41 33.03 -11.69
CA GLN A 97 31.04 33.03 -13.01
C GLN A 97 30.18 33.72 -14.08
N ILE A 98 28.93 33.29 -14.25
CA ILE A 98 28.06 33.79 -15.32
C ILE A 98 27.64 35.24 -15.08
N LEU A 99 27.28 35.60 -13.84
CA LEU A 99 26.71 36.92 -13.55
C LEU A 99 27.80 37.98 -13.38
N ILE A 100 28.97 37.64 -12.85
CA ILE A 100 30.00 38.61 -12.46
C ILE A 100 31.20 38.59 -13.40
N PHE A 101 31.65 37.41 -13.85
CA PHE A 101 32.83 37.29 -14.71
C PHE A 101 32.47 37.35 -16.19
N ASP A 102 31.61 36.44 -16.68
CA ASP A 102 31.27 36.33 -18.11
C ASP A 102 30.42 37.51 -18.61
N ARG A 103 29.63 38.11 -17.72
CA ARG A 103 28.81 39.27 -18.03
C ARG A 103 29.59 40.59 -18.03
N LYS A 104 30.87 40.63 -17.67
CA LYS A 104 31.67 41.84 -17.90
C LYS A 104 32.15 41.85 -19.35
N PRO A 105 31.54 42.71 -20.18
CA PRO A 105 32.26 43.91 -20.56
C PRO A 105 31.35 45.14 -20.52
N PHE A 106 31.75 46.12 -19.71
CA PHE A 106 31.17 47.47 -19.69
C PHE A 106 31.14 48.11 -21.09
N GLN A 107 31.99 47.66 -22.02
CA GLN A 107 32.06 48.12 -23.40
C GLN A 107 30.92 47.57 -24.30
N LEU A 108 30.63 46.26 -24.27
CA LEU A 108 29.62 45.63 -25.16
C LEU A 108 28.17 45.98 -24.80
N ARG A 109 27.85 46.25 -23.53
CA ARG A 109 26.49 46.64 -23.09
C ARG A 109 26.18 48.13 -23.26
N ARG A 110 27.23 48.94 -23.36
CA ARG A 110 27.16 50.37 -23.65
C ARG A 110 26.75 50.64 -25.10
N GLU A 111 27.08 49.72 -26.00
CA GLU A 111 26.74 49.78 -27.43
C GLU A 111 25.26 49.43 -27.72
N THR A 112 24.62 48.61 -26.89
CA THR A 112 23.23 48.13 -27.12
C THR A 112 22.15 48.89 -26.35
N ASN A 113 22.52 49.84 -25.46
CA ASN A 113 21.61 50.63 -24.61
C ASN A 113 20.62 49.82 -23.74
N SER A 114 20.86 48.51 -23.60
CA SER A 114 20.00 47.60 -22.85
C SER A 114 20.56 47.41 -21.43
N ASP A 115 19.94 48.06 -20.43
CA ASP A 115 20.23 47.93 -18.99
C ASP A 115 21.37 48.79 -18.38
N ILE A 116 21.40 50.07 -18.72
CA ILE A 116 22.37 51.09 -18.25
C ILE A 116 22.35 51.32 -16.73
N PHE A 117 21.26 50.96 -16.04
CA PHE A 117 21.06 51.23 -14.61
C PHE A 117 21.36 50.01 -13.72
N GLY A 118 21.92 48.93 -14.27
CA GLY A 118 22.17 47.70 -13.52
C GLY A 118 20.90 47.05 -12.96
N LYS A 119 19.72 47.25 -13.58
CA LYS A 119 18.45 46.67 -13.09
C LYS A 119 18.51 45.15 -13.10
N THR A 120 19.29 44.55 -13.99
CA THR A 120 19.56 43.11 -13.96
C THR A 120 20.28 42.71 -12.68
N TYR A 121 21.35 43.39 -12.29
CA TYR A 121 22.10 43.08 -11.07
C TYR A 121 21.25 43.30 -9.83
N TRP A 122 20.54 44.42 -9.74
CA TRP A 122 19.58 44.66 -8.66
C TRP A 122 18.51 43.56 -8.55
N LYS A 123 17.88 43.18 -9.66
CA LYS A 123 16.89 42.08 -9.69
C LYS A 123 17.52 40.76 -9.25
N ARG A 124 18.74 40.45 -9.69
CA ARG A 124 19.48 39.23 -9.34
C ARG A 124 19.90 39.21 -7.87
N SER A 125 20.38 40.32 -7.32
CA SER A 125 20.67 40.47 -5.88
C SER A 125 19.42 40.29 -5.03
N ARG A 126 18.30 40.89 -5.44
CA ARG A 126 17.02 40.71 -4.74
C ARG A 126 16.53 39.26 -4.82
N GLN A 127 16.65 38.61 -5.99
CA GLN A 127 16.35 37.19 -6.15
C GLN A 127 17.23 36.34 -5.24
N PHE A 128 18.55 36.56 -5.23
CA PHE A 128 19.50 35.83 -4.39
C PHE A 128 19.20 35.97 -2.89
N VAL A 129 18.99 37.20 -2.39
CA VAL A 129 18.64 37.42 -0.98
C VAL A 129 17.33 36.71 -0.61
N THR A 130 16.36 36.72 -1.52
CA THR A 130 15.08 36.05 -1.32
C THR A 130 15.23 34.52 -1.29
N GLU A 131 16.02 33.94 -2.20
CA GLU A 131 16.32 32.51 -2.26
C GLU A 131 17.14 32.06 -1.04
N ARG A 132 18.19 32.81 -0.67
CA ARG A 132 19.00 32.60 0.54
C ARG A 132 18.14 32.57 1.79
N ARG A 133 17.20 33.53 1.93
CA ARG A 133 16.28 33.57 3.07
C ARG A 133 15.37 32.34 3.12
N ARG A 134 14.82 31.90 1.99
CA ARG A 134 13.97 30.70 1.90
C ARG A 134 14.76 29.45 2.29
N ARG A 135 15.98 29.31 1.76
CA ARG A 135 16.90 28.20 2.10
C ARG A 135 17.19 28.14 3.60
N ARG A 136 17.52 29.28 4.22
CA ARG A 136 17.77 29.36 5.67
C ARG A 136 16.56 28.92 6.51
N ILE A 137 15.36 29.35 6.12
CA ILE A 137 14.13 28.95 6.82
C ILE A 137 13.90 27.44 6.68
N MET A 138 14.06 26.89 5.47
CA MET A 138 13.93 25.45 5.23
C MET A 138 14.93 24.63 6.04
N LEU A 139 16.20 25.06 6.07
CA LEU A 139 17.25 24.41 6.86
C LEU A 139 16.95 24.45 8.36
N GLU A 140 16.43 25.56 8.87
CA GLU A 140 16.01 25.68 10.26
C GLU A 140 14.82 24.76 10.58
N VAL A 141 13.85 24.63 9.67
CA VAL A 141 12.75 23.68 9.85
C VAL A 141 13.26 22.24 9.80
N LEU A 142 14.15 21.90 8.86
CA LEU A 142 14.78 20.58 8.78
C LEU A 142 15.56 20.26 10.06
N ARG A 143 16.33 21.22 10.58
CA ARG A 143 17.04 21.09 11.86
C ARG A 143 16.09 20.79 13.01
N ARG A 144 14.98 21.53 13.15
CA ARG A 144 13.97 21.29 14.18
C ARG A 144 13.35 19.90 14.05
N VAL A 145 12.97 19.52 12.82
CA VAL A 145 12.38 18.19 12.55
C VAL A 145 13.37 17.06 12.86
N ILE A 146 14.66 17.22 12.53
CA ILE A 146 15.72 16.27 12.88
C ILE A 146 15.88 16.17 14.40
N GLN A 147 15.85 17.30 15.11
CA GLN A 147 15.94 17.34 16.58
C GLN A 147 14.74 16.70 17.29
N MET A 148 13.56 16.77 16.68
CA MET A 148 12.33 16.13 17.19
C MET A 148 12.36 14.59 17.09
N GLY A 149 13.12 14.04 16.14
CA GLY A 149 13.13 12.60 15.84
C GLY A 149 11.79 12.06 15.30
N PHE A 150 11.66 10.73 15.22
CA PHE A 150 10.40 10.04 14.83
C PHE A 150 9.45 9.81 16.01
N SER A 151 9.42 10.74 16.96
CA SER A 151 8.53 10.74 18.12
C SER A 151 7.91 12.11 18.34
N ALA A 152 7.70 12.84 17.24
CA ALA A 152 7.26 14.21 17.26
C ALA A 152 5.91 14.35 17.99
N ASN A 153 5.80 15.34 18.87
CA ASN A 153 4.54 15.70 19.50
C ASN A 153 3.84 16.81 18.68
N ILE A 154 2.51 16.86 18.72
CA ILE A 154 1.68 17.88 18.05
C ILE A 154 2.17 19.30 18.36
N SER A 155 2.62 19.56 19.60
CA SER A 155 3.11 20.87 20.03
C SER A 155 4.32 21.36 19.24
N GLU A 156 5.27 20.48 18.92
CA GLU A 156 6.51 20.83 18.23
C GLU A 156 6.23 21.23 16.78
N TRP A 157 5.32 20.51 16.11
CA TRP A 157 4.84 20.90 14.78
C TRP A 157 4.07 22.22 14.79
N ILE A 158 3.26 22.48 15.83
CA ILE A 158 2.61 23.79 15.99
C ILE A 158 3.66 24.90 16.10
N ASP A 159 4.77 24.67 16.79
CA ASP A 159 5.83 25.67 16.91
C ASP A 159 6.60 25.86 15.60
N ILE A 160 6.78 24.81 14.80
CA ILE A 160 7.26 24.93 13.41
C ILE A 160 6.31 25.80 12.58
N VAL A 161 5.00 25.57 12.68
CA VAL A 161 3.99 26.36 11.96
C VAL A 161 4.04 27.83 12.38
N LYS A 162 4.11 28.12 13.69
CA LYS A 162 4.28 29.49 14.20
C LYS A 162 5.56 30.15 13.67
N PHE A 163 6.66 29.41 13.64
CA PHE A 163 7.92 29.90 13.09
C PHE A 163 7.78 30.26 11.61
N ILE A 164 7.16 29.39 10.80
CA ILE A 164 6.90 29.69 9.38
C ILE A 164 5.97 30.91 9.25
N LYS A 165 4.85 30.94 10.00
CA LYS A 165 3.88 32.07 10.03
C LYS A 165 4.49 33.41 10.41
N SER A 166 5.62 33.43 11.13
CA SER A 166 6.34 34.67 11.45
C SER A 166 7.00 35.35 10.24
N HIS A 167 7.03 34.68 9.08
CA HIS A 167 7.62 35.18 7.84
C HIS A 167 6.57 35.64 6.82
N LYS A 168 6.81 36.78 6.16
CA LYS A 168 5.85 37.43 5.23
C LYS A 168 5.61 36.70 3.89
N ASP A 169 6.44 35.72 3.51
CA ASP A 169 6.40 35.03 2.19
C ASP A 169 6.16 33.51 2.35
N LEU A 170 5.04 33.15 3.02
CA LEU A 170 4.68 31.76 3.34
C LEU A 170 4.65 30.87 2.10
N LYS A 171 3.98 31.35 1.05
CA LYS A 171 3.84 30.64 -0.21
C LYS A 171 5.18 30.24 -0.80
N SER A 172 6.14 31.15 -0.78
CA SER A 172 7.42 30.82 -1.37
C SER A 172 8.38 30.06 -0.47
N ILE A 173 8.19 30.09 0.85
CA ILE A 173 8.89 29.22 1.78
C ILE A 173 8.37 27.78 1.62
N ALA A 174 7.06 27.59 1.63
CA ALA A 174 6.45 26.26 1.52
C ALA A 174 6.72 25.56 0.19
N ARG A 175 6.87 26.34 -0.91
CA ARG A 175 7.23 25.81 -2.24
C ARG A 175 8.73 25.60 -2.45
N TYR A 176 9.57 25.99 -1.48
CA TYR A 176 11.00 25.77 -1.60
C TYR A 176 11.29 24.27 -1.50
N ASN A 177 11.90 23.71 -2.55
CA ASN A 177 12.31 22.32 -2.59
C ASN A 177 13.79 22.22 -2.21
N TYR A 178 14.07 21.63 -1.06
CA TYR A 178 15.43 21.29 -0.64
C TYR A 178 15.65 19.79 -0.88
N ALA A 179 16.67 19.42 -1.67
CA ALA A 179 16.93 18.04 -2.06
C ALA A 179 15.66 17.27 -2.51
N HIS A 180 14.83 17.90 -3.37
CA HIS A 180 13.55 17.35 -3.87
C HIS A 180 12.41 17.20 -2.86
N VAL A 181 12.53 17.78 -1.67
CA VAL A 181 11.49 17.74 -0.62
C VAL A 181 11.06 19.16 -0.24
N ASN A 182 9.76 19.40 -0.25
CA ASN A 182 9.15 20.60 0.33
C ASN A 182 8.63 20.33 1.75
N LEU A 183 8.24 21.39 2.45
CA LEU A 183 7.75 21.31 3.84
C LEU A 183 6.51 20.43 3.99
N ALA A 184 5.60 20.43 3.03
CA ALA A 184 4.44 19.56 3.05
C ALA A 184 4.88 18.08 2.94
N ASN A 185 5.77 17.76 1.99
CA ASN A 185 6.32 16.42 1.83
C ASN A 185 7.07 15.92 3.05
N LEU A 186 7.76 16.82 3.78
CA LEU A 186 8.41 16.52 5.05
C LEU A 186 7.40 16.18 6.15
N PHE A 187 6.36 16.99 6.32
CA PHE A 187 5.28 16.71 7.27
C PHE A 187 4.55 15.39 6.97
N LEU A 188 4.11 15.20 5.72
CA LEU A 188 3.37 14.02 5.31
C LEU A 188 4.20 12.74 5.48
N PHE A 189 5.53 12.84 5.32
CA PHE A 189 6.45 11.74 5.58
C PHE A 189 6.50 11.35 7.06
N HIS A 190 6.70 12.34 7.94
CA HIS A 190 6.71 12.11 9.38
C HIS A 190 5.38 11.52 9.85
N TYR A 191 4.26 12.08 9.38
CA TYR A 191 2.94 11.56 9.72
C TYR A 191 2.76 10.11 9.27
N ALA A 192 3.13 9.77 8.03
CA ALA A 192 3.01 8.42 7.51
C ALA A 192 3.91 7.41 8.25
N TYR A 193 5.09 7.83 8.71
CA TYR A 193 5.99 6.99 9.49
C TYR A 193 5.44 6.70 10.90
N ASP A 194 4.87 7.72 11.56
CA ASP A 194 4.30 7.60 12.90
C ASP A 194 2.86 7.06 12.91
N TYR A 195 2.22 6.94 11.74
CA TYR A 195 0.83 6.51 11.56
C TYR A 195 0.50 5.19 12.28
N PHE A 196 1.42 4.23 12.28
CA PHE A 196 1.18 2.92 12.94
C PHE A 196 1.14 3.00 14.47
N LYS A 197 1.57 4.12 15.08
CA LYS A 197 1.54 4.33 16.53
C LYS A 197 0.34 5.15 17.01
N VAL A 198 -0.47 5.70 16.10
CA VAL A 198 -1.36 6.81 16.41
C VAL A 198 -2.75 6.66 15.79
N VAL A 199 -3.61 5.93 16.51
CA VAL A 199 -5.05 5.82 16.22
C VAL A 199 -5.83 6.68 17.22
N ASP A 200 -5.47 7.96 17.35
CA ASP A 200 -6.19 8.92 18.20
C ASP A 200 -6.80 10.02 17.33
N GLN A 201 -8.05 10.40 17.65
CA GLN A 201 -8.79 11.47 16.98
C GLN A 201 -8.02 12.80 17.01
N LYS A 202 -7.32 13.09 18.11
CA LYS A 202 -6.51 14.32 18.25
C LYS A 202 -5.48 14.49 17.12
N TRP A 203 -4.88 13.39 16.69
CA TRP A 203 -3.90 13.40 15.61
C TRP A 203 -4.52 13.48 14.22
N ARG A 204 -5.76 13.02 14.05
CA ARG A 204 -6.52 13.27 12.81
C ARG A 204 -6.86 14.74 12.68
N ASP A 205 -7.40 15.36 13.74
CA ASP A 205 -7.72 16.79 13.75
C ASP A 205 -6.46 17.63 13.49
N PHE A 206 -5.34 17.25 14.10
CA PHE A 206 -4.06 17.87 13.85
C PHE A 206 -3.60 17.71 12.40
N ALA A 207 -3.78 16.54 11.78
CA ALA A 207 -3.47 16.35 10.37
C ALA A 207 -4.30 17.30 9.49
N TYR A 208 -5.58 17.50 9.78
CA TYR A 208 -6.46 18.38 9.02
C TYR A 208 -5.99 19.84 9.13
N TYR A 209 -5.61 20.29 10.34
CA TYR A 209 -4.99 21.60 10.56
C TYR A 209 -3.72 21.78 9.71
N MET A 210 -2.85 20.78 9.67
CA MET A 210 -1.60 20.86 8.89
C MET A 210 -1.85 20.85 7.38
N LEU A 211 -2.82 20.07 6.91
CA LEU A 211 -3.22 20.04 5.51
C LEU A 211 -3.80 21.40 5.08
N ASP A 212 -4.65 22.01 5.91
CA ASP A 212 -5.14 23.37 5.68
C ASP A 212 -3.99 24.39 5.60
N PHE A 213 -3.09 24.35 6.58
CA PHE A 213 -1.92 25.22 6.61
C PHE A 213 -1.05 25.09 5.36
N PHE A 214 -0.70 23.86 4.94
CA PHE A 214 0.19 23.67 3.79
C PHE A 214 -0.48 23.92 2.44
N PHE A 215 -1.74 23.51 2.28
CA PHE A 215 -2.41 23.58 0.99
C PHE A 215 -3.23 24.86 0.83
N ASN A 216 -3.84 25.42 1.86
CA ASN A 216 -4.65 26.63 1.75
C ASN A 216 -3.87 27.88 2.15
N GLU A 217 -3.23 27.93 3.32
CA GLU A 217 -2.47 29.12 3.74
C GLU A 217 -1.15 29.26 2.95
N CYS A 218 -0.42 28.17 2.78
CA CYS A 218 0.87 28.16 2.08
C CYS A 218 0.76 27.93 0.56
N GLU A 219 -0.42 27.59 0.05
CA GLU A 219 -0.66 27.30 -1.37
C GLU A 219 0.34 26.29 -1.99
N THR A 220 0.79 25.28 -1.25
CA THR A 220 1.67 24.21 -1.78
C THR A 220 0.92 23.43 -2.86
N PRO A 221 1.52 23.08 -4.00
CA PRO A 221 0.87 22.23 -5.00
C PRO A 221 0.50 20.87 -4.40
N ILE A 222 -0.76 20.46 -4.53
CA ILE A 222 -1.21 19.16 -4.01
C ILE A 222 -0.73 17.99 -4.87
N LEU A 223 -0.55 18.20 -6.18
CA LEU A 223 -0.03 17.16 -7.08
C LEU A 223 1.35 16.64 -6.67
N ASP A 224 2.20 17.51 -6.11
CA ASP A 224 3.56 17.16 -5.67
C ASP A 224 3.56 16.30 -4.38
N CYS A 225 2.41 16.22 -3.71
CA CYS A 225 2.26 15.64 -2.37
C CYS A 225 1.19 14.53 -2.28
N ILE A 226 0.35 14.38 -3.31
CA ILE A 226 -0.89 13.58 -3.28
C ILE A 226 -0.65 12.12 -2.84
N GLU A 227 0.44 11.51 -3.28
CA GLU A 227 0.78 10.14 -2.94
C GLU A 227 1.10 9.97 -1.44
N ARG A 228 1.77 10.97 -0.85
CA ARG A 228 2.07 10.95 0.58
C ARG A 228 0.81 11.15 1.40
N ILE A 229 -0.12 12.00 0.93
CA ILE A 229 -1.45 12.15 1.56
C ILE A 229 -2.18 10.80 1.56
N PHE A 230 -2.18 10.06 0.45
CA PHE A 230 -2.77 8.72 0.42
C PHE A 230 -2.06 7.76 1.37
N LYS A 231 -0.72 7.77 1.46
CA LYS A 231 0.02 6.93 2.41
C LYS A 231 -0.33 7.19 3.88
N MET A 232 -0.88 8.36 4.22
CA MET A 232 -1.42 8.65 5.54
C MET A 232 -2.77 7.96 5.83
N LYS A 233 -3.35 7.24 4.86
CA LYS A 233 -4.67 6.58 4.92
C LYS A 233 -5.81 7.53 5.37
N LEU A 234 -5.65 8.83 5.11
CA LEU A 234 -6.66 9.86 5.36
C LEU A 234 -7.43 10.22 4.08
N ILE A 235 -7.78 9.23 3.24
CA ILE A 235 -8.42 9.49 1.94
C ILE A 235 -9.70 10.34 2.06
N ARG A 236 -10.41 10.21 3.19
CA ARG A 236 -11.64 10.95 3.50
C ARG A 236 -11.48 12.46 3.58
N VAL A 237 -10.26 12.97 3.77
CA VAL A 237 -9.98 14.40 3.79
C VAL A 237 -10.36 15.10 2.48
N PHE A 238 -10.40 14.35 1.37
CA PHE A 238 -10.81 14.87 0.06
C PHE A 238 -12.31 15.14 -0.07
N ASN A 239 -13.14 14.59 0.82
CA ASN A 239 -14.57 14.91 0.89
C ASN A 239 -14.86 16.17 1.74
N ASP A 240 -13.89 16.65 2.52
CA ASP A 240 -14.06 17.85 3.33
C ASP A 240 -14.06 19.10 2.43
N LYS A 241 -15.24 19.71 2.28
CA LYS A 241 -15.43 20.93 1.49
C LYS A 241 -14.70 22.13 2.08
N SER A 242 -14.47 22.17 3.40
CA SER A 242 -13.77 23.28 4.05
C SER A 242 -12.29 23.32 3.65
N LEU A 243 -11.67 22.14 3.50
CA LEU A 243 -10.28 22.03 3.06
C LEU A 243 -10.11 22.20 1.54
N GLY A 244 -11.14 21.85 0.75
CA GLY A 244 -11.16 22.11 -0.71
C GLY A 244 -10.08 21.37 -1.51
N LEU A 245 -9.43 20.35 -0.93
CA LEU A 245 -8.25 19.68 -1.50
C LEU A 245 -8.55 19.01 -2.85
N PHE A 246 -9.73 18.41 -3.02
CA PHE A 246 -10.10 17.77 -4.29
C PHE A 246 -10.25 18.78 -5.44
N GLU A 247 -10.92 19.92 -5.19
CA GLU A 247 -11.04 20.98 -6.21
C GLU A 247 -9.68 21.61 -6.53
N LYS A 248 -8.79 21.68 -5.56
CA LYS A 248 -7.40 22.11 -5.78
C LYS A 248 -6.65 21.11 -6.67
N PHE A 249 -6.71 19.82 -6.36
CA PHE A 249 -6.11 18.76 -7.19
C PHE A 249 -6.64 18.81 -8.63
N LYS A 250 -7.95 18.98 -8.79
CA LYS A 250 -8.61 19.10 -10.08
C LYS A 250 -8.09 20.29 -10.90
N LYS A 251 -7.95 21.47 -10.29
CA LYS A 251 -7.39 22.65 -10.96
C LYS A 251 -5.94 22.43 -11.39
N GLU A 252 -5.12 21.85 -10.52
CA GLU A 252 -3.71 21.58 -10.81
C GLU A 252 -3.54 20.54 -11.93
N LEU A 253 -4.34 19.47 -11.91
CA LEU A 253 -4.32 18.43 -12.94
C LEU A 253 -4.66 18.98 -14.33
N VAL A 254 -5.59 19.94 -14.40
CA VAL A 254 -5.93 20.65 -15.65
C VAL A 254 -4.76 21.51 -16.13
N ALA A 255 -4.05 22.18 -15.21
CA ALA A 255 -2.93 23.04 -15.53
C ALA A 255 -1.67 22.28 -16.00
N CYS A 256 -1.48 21.02 -15.59
CA CYS A 256 -0.25 20.26 -15.84
C CYS A 256 0.02 19.79 -17.31
N GLY A 257 -0.76 20.23 -18.29
CA GLY A 257 -0.46 19.95 -19.71
C GLY A 257 -0.35 18.44 -20.00
N LYS A 258 0.72 17.97 -20.65
CA LYS A 258 0.92 16.52 -20.92
C LYS A 258 1.39 15.70 -19.70
N LYS A 259 1.87 16.34 -18.62
CA LYS A 259 2.31 15.63 -17.42
C LYS A 259 1.09 15.22 -16.60
N GLY A 260 0.71 13.94 -16.62
CA GLY A 260 -0.33 13.38 -15.74
C GLY A 260 0.23 12.80 -14.44
N VAL A 261 -0.62 12.11 -13.67
CA VAL A 261 -0.23 11.40 -12.44
C VAL A 261 0.81 10.28 -12.70
N PRO A 262 1.59 9.84 -11.70
CA PRO A 262 2.52 8.72 -11.84
C PRO A 262 1.84 7.37 -12.11
N ASP A 263 2.55 6.42 -12.70
CA ASP A 263 1.99 5.13 -13.14
C ASP A 263 1.57 4.20 -11.98
N TYR A 264 1.94 4.53 -10.74
CA TYR A 264 1.52 3.79 -9.54
C TYR A 264 0.42 4.52 -8.76
N PHE A 265 -0.13 5.61 -9.32
CA PHE A 265 -1.13 6.44 -8.63
C PHE A 265 -2.38 5.65 -8.26
N ILE A 266 -2.95 4.88 -9.20
CA ILE A 266 -4.18 4.10 -8.97
C ILE A 266 -3.97 3.05 -7.88
N VAL A 267 -2.85 2.33 -7.93
CA VAL A 267 -2.50 1.33 -6.89
C VAL A 267 -2.37 2.00 -5.53
N THR A 268 -1.70 3.16 -5.47
CA THR A 268 -1.54 3.91 -4.22
C THR A 268 -2.89 4.35 -3.67
N LEU A 269 -3.77 4.85 -4.55
CA LEU A 269 -5.12 5.26 -4.20
C LEU A 269 -5.95 4.09 -3.64
N LEU A 270 -5.95 2.94 -4.33
CA LEU A 270 -6.67 1.73 -3.89
C LEU A 270 -6.12 1.16 -2.59
N ASN A 271 -4.80 1.13 -2.42
CA ASN A 271 -4.14 0.65 -1.19
C ASN A 271 -4.45 1.53 0.03
N SER A 272 -4.78 2.80 -0.21
CA SER A 272 -5.10 3.78 0.83
C SER A 272 -6.58 3.88 1.16
N ALA A 273 -7.44 3.30 0.32
CA ALA A 273 -8.89 3.29 0.48
C ALA A 273 -9.34 2.01 1.17
N ASP A 274 -10.33 2.13 2.05
CA ASP A 274 -11.08 0.98 2.53
C ASP A 274 -12.18 0.63 1.51
N MET A 275 -11.86 -0.27 0.58
CA MET A 275 -12.78 -0.70 -0.48
C MET A 275 -13.99 -1.52 0.02
N THR A 276 -14.18 -1.63 1.34
CA THR A 276 -15.44 -2.09 1.95
C THR A 276 -16.44 -0.97 2.22
N LYS A 277 -16.01 0.30 2.18
CA LYS A 277 -16.81 1.46 2.55
C LYS A 277 -17.20 2.29 1.33
N ALA A 278 -18.50 2.52 1.15
CA ALA A 278 -19.05 3.31 0.06
C ALA A 278 -18.44 4.72 -0.05
N GLU A 279 -18.21 5.41 1.08
CA GLU A 279 -17.60 6.74 1.10
C GLU A 279 -16.19 6.77 0.50
N ASP A 280 -15.37 5.75 0.79
CA ASP A 280 -14.01 5.64 0.27
C ASP A 280 -14.05 5.32 -1.23
N ILE A 281 -14.94 4.42 -1.65
CA ILE A 281 -15.17 4.06 -3.06
C ILE A 281 -15.62 5.28 -3.87
N GLU A 282 -16.48 6.14 -3.32
CA GLU A 282 -16.91 7.39 -3.96
C GLU A 282 -15.72 8.32 -4.22
N ILE A 283 -14.81 8.46 -3.25
CA ILE A 283 -13.60 9.29 -3.41
C ILE A 283 -12.69 8.71 -4.48
N VAL A 284 -12.40 7.41 -4.43
CA VAL A 284 -11.59 6.72 -5.46
C VAL A 284 -12.19 6.95 -6.84
N THR A 285 -13.51 6.78 -6.96
CA THR A 285 -14.27 7.01 -8.21
C THR A 285 -14.10 8.44 -8.72
N LYS A 286 -14.17 9.45 -7.86
CA LYS A 286 -13.95 10.87 -8.23
C LYS A 286 -12.55 11.08 -8.82
N PHE A 287 -11.51 10.55 -8.18
CA PHE A 287 -10.13 10.68 -8.67
C PHE A 287 -9.93 9.96 -10.01
N VAL A 288 -10.37 8.71 -10.10
CA VAL A 288 -10.20 7.88 -11.29
C VAL A 288 -10.95 8.48 -12.48
N THR A 289 -12.21 8.88 -12.29
CA THR A 289 -13.02 9.51 -13.35
C THR A 289 -12.37 10.80 -13.85
N LEU A 290 -11.92 11.65 -12.92
CA LEU A 290 -11.24 12.89 -13.27
C LEU A 290 -9.97 12.66 -14.10
N ILE A 291 -9.15 11.68 -13.74
CA ILE A 291 -7.92 11.34 -14.47
C ILE A 291 -8.25 10.74 -15.83
N ARG A 292 -9.20 9.80 -15.89
CA ARG A 292 -9.67 9.17 -17.12
C ARG A 292 -10.18 10.21 -18.13
N ASP A 293 -11.04 11.12 -17.70
CA ASP A 293 -11.66 12.13 -18.57
C ASP A 293 -10.66 13.19 -19.07
N ARG A 294 -9.60 13.48 -18.30
CA ARG A 294 -8.62 14.52 -18.63
C ARG A 294 -7.36 13.99 -19.30
N LYS A 295 -7.04 12.71 -19.12
CA LYS A 295 -5.77 12.06 -19.53
C LYS A 295 -5.99 10.61 -19.99
N GLN A 296 -7.02 10.35 -20.80
CA GLN A 296 -7.42 9.00 -21.19
C GLN A 296 -6.30 8.11 -21.73
N SER A 297 -5.44 8.63 -22.62
CA SER A 297 -4.32 7.86 -23.18
C SER A 297 -3.35 7.42 -22.09
N LYS A 298 -2.91 8.35 -21.24
CA LYS A 298 -2.02 8.07 -20.11
C LYS A 298 -2.69 7.17 -19.07
N PHE A 299 -3.98 7.36 -18.80
CA PHE A 299 -4.74 6.51 -17.89
C PHE A 299 -4.76 5.05 -18.36
N THR A 300 -4.98 4.84 -19.66
CA THR A 300 -4.96 3.51 -20.29
C THR A 300 -3.55 2.90 -20.21
N GLU A 301 -2.51 3.68 -20.53
CA GLU A 301 -1.11 3.27 -20.39
C GLU A 301 -0.77 2.90 -18.95
N THR A 302 -1.18 3.70 -17.96
CA THR A 302 -0.93 3.46 -16.53
C THR A 302 -1.59 2.17 -16.06
N ILE A 303 -2.84 1.90 -16.47
CA ILE A 303 -3.52 0.64 -16.14
C ILE A 303 -2.86 -0.54 -16.85
N ALA A 304 -2.54 -0.41 -18.14
CA ALA A 304 -1.89 -1.45 -18.93
C ALA A 304 -0.45 -1.76 -18.43
N ALA A 305 0.29 -0.75 -17.97
CA ALA A 305 1.66 -0.91 -17.48
C ALA A 305 1.74 -1.64 -16.13
N ARG A 306 0.65 -1.72 -15.37
CA ARG A 306 0.65 -2.24 -14.00
C ARG A 306 0.24 -3.71 -13.88
N ASP A 307 -0.08 -4.37 -14.98
CA ASP A 307 -0.86 -5.62 -14.98
C ASP A 307 -2.20 -5.42 -14.25
N VAL A 308 -3.28 -5.42 -15.02
CA VAL A 308 -4.65 -5.23 -14.52
C VAL A 308 -4.97 -6.19 -13.38
N ASN A 309 -4.42 -7.40 -13.41
CA ASN A 309 -4.68 -8.41 -12.38
C ASN A 309 -4.11 -8.02 -11.01
N SER A 310 -3.05 -7.20 -10.97
CA SER A 310 -2.48 -6.69 -9.71
C SER A 310 -3.45 -5.79 -8.95
N LEU A 311 -4.38 -5.15 -9.65
CA LEU A 311 -5.41 -4.30 -9.03
C LEU A 311 -6.42 -5.13 -8.23
N PHE A 312 -6.60 -6.41 -8.58
CA PHE A 312 -7.61 -7.27 -7.96
C PHE A 312 -7.30 -7.67 -6.51
N LEU A 313 -6.08 -7.43 -6.04
CA LEU A 313 -5.70 -7.55 -4.63
C LEU A 313 -6.57 -6.65 -3.71
N TYR A 314 -7.12 -5.56 -4.25
CA TYR A 314 -7.93 -4.59 -3.51
C TYR A 314 -9.44 -4.75 -3.74
N VAL A 315 -9.88 -5.75 -4.52
CA VAL A 315 -11.31 -6.04 -4.72
C VAL A 315 -11.90 -6.60 -3.44
N ARG A 316 -13.15 -6.22 -3.14
CA ARG A 316 -13.93 -6.66 -1.98
C ARG A 316 -15.32 -7.09 -2.40
N GLY A 317 -15.93 -7.98 -1.62
CA GLY A 317 -17.26 -8.56 -1.85
C GLY A 317 -18.46 -7.62 -1.68
N ASN A 318 -18.36 -6.34 -2.01
CA ASN A 318 -19.52 -5.44 -2.03
C ASN A 318 -19.74 -4.92 -3.45
N TRP A 319 -21.00 -4.63 -3.77
CA TRP A 319 -21.38 -4.29 -5.13
C TRP A 319 -20.74 -2.99 -5.61
N GLU A 320 -20.65 -1.98 -4.75
CA GLU A 320 -20.07 -0.67 -5.06
C GLU A 320 -18.59 -0.81 -5.48
N CYS A 321 -17.83 -1.66 -4.78
CA CYS A 321 -16.45 -1.95 -5.13
C CYS A 321 -16.37 -2.62 -6.51
N ILE A 322 -17.19 -3.65 -6.74
CA ILE A 322 -17.19 -4.41 -7.99
C ILE A 322 -17.62 -3.54 -9.17
N GLU A 323 -18.65 -2.73 -8.97
CA GLU A 323 -19.13 -1.76 -9.95
C GLU A 323 -18.05 -0.73 -10.29
N PHE A 324 -17.24 -0.28 -9.32
CA PHE A 324 -16.09 0.56 -9.60
C PHE A 324 -15.09 -0.12 -10.57
N TYR A 325 -14.76 -1.40 -10.38
CA TYR A 325 -13.87 -2.11 -11.32
C TYR A 325 -14.49 -2.28 -12.71
N LEU A 326 -15.78 -2.63 -12.78
CA LEU A 326 -16.43 -2.97 -14.05
C LEU A 326 -16.93 -1.75 -14.84
N LYS A 327 -17.41 -0.68 -14.19
CA LYS A 327 -17.91 0.56 -14.84
C LYS A 327 -16.93 1.72 -14.84
N VAL A 328 -16.17 1.91 -13.77
CA VAL A 328 -15.28 3.08 -13.64
C VAL A 328 -13.91 2.79 -14.21
N LEU A 329 -13.30 1.68 -13.81
CA LEU A 329 -12.03 1.23 -14.40
C LEU A 329 -12.24 0.54 -15.75
N GLU A 330 -13.41 -0.05 -16.00
CA GLU A 330 -13.72 -0.81 -17.22
C GLU A 330 -12.66 -1.90 -17.49
N VAL A 331 -12.25 -2.62 -16.44
CA VAL A 331 -11.12 -3.58 -16.49
C VAL A 331 -11.23 -4.64 -17.58
N GLN A 332 -12.46 -4.96 -18.01
CA GLN A 332 -12.76 -5.87 -19.10
C GLN A 332 -12.26 -5.42 -20.49
N LYS A 333 -11.91 -4.14 -20.68
CA LYS A 333 -11.40 -3.61 -21.96
C LYS A 333 -9.90 -3.85 -22.17
N TYR A 334 -9.19 -4.37 -21.16
CA TYR A 334 -7.74 -4.48 -21.18
C TYR A 334 -7.30 -5.92 -21.49
N GLN A 335 -6.26 -6.08 -22.32
CA GLN A 335 -5.83 -7.37 -22.86
C GLN A 335 -5.42 -8.39 -21.77
N GLN A 336 -4.87 -7.94 -20.65
CA GLN A 336 -4.40 -8.79 -19.55
C GLN A 336 -5.51 -9.19 -18.57
N PHE A 337 -6.74 -8.71 -18.77
CA PHE A 337 -7.86 -9.00 -17.90
C PHE A 337 -8.18 -10.50 -17.90
N SER A 338 -8.21 -11.10 -16.71
CA SER A 338 -8.69 -12.46 -16.51
C SER A 338 -9.96 -12.44 -15.66
N PRO A 339 -11.13 -12.81 -16.24
CA PRO A 339 -12.36 -13.01 -15.46
C PRO A 339 -12.14 -13.96 -14.29
N LYS A 340 -11.39 -15.04 -14.53
CA LYS A 340 -11.01 -16.03 -13.50
C LYS A 340 -10.33 -15.40 -12.31
N ILE A 341 -9.27 -14.61 -12.53
CA ILE A 341 -8.52 -13.96 -11.44
C ILE A 341 -9.40 -12.94 -10.73
N PHE A 342 -10.24 -12.18 -11.45
CA PHE A 342 -11.12 -11.18 -10.86
C PHE A 342 -12.15 -11.80 -9.90
N ILE A 343 -12.91 -12.80 -10.38
CA ILE A 343 -13.92 -13.50 -9.57
C ILE A 343 -13.27 -14.26 -8.41
N ASP A 344 -12.12 -14.91 -8.63
CA ASP A 344 -11.37 -15.59 -7.57
C ASP A 344 -11.00 -14.62 -6.43
N ASN A 345 -10.59 -13.39 -6.75
CA ASN A 345 -10.31 -12.37 -5.75
C ASN A 345 -11.59 -11.83 -5.08
N ILE A 346 -12.72 -11.77 -5.80
CA ILE A 346 -14.02 -11.44 -5.19
C ILE A 346 -14.35 -12.49 -4.13
N ILE A 347 -14.32 -13.78 -4.47
CA ILE A 347 -14.64 -14.89 -3.54
C ILE A 347 -13.67 -14.87 -2.36
N ARG A 348 -12.35 -14.84 -2.62
CA ARG A 348 -11.31 -14.82 -1.58
C ARG A 348 -11.44 -13.68 -0.59
N ASN A 349 -11.82 -12.49 -1.05
CA ASN A 349 -11.85 -11.28 -0.24
C ASN A 349 -13.27 -10.92 0.24
N SER A 350 -14.23 -11.83 0.07
CA SER A 350 -15.58 -11.67 0.62
C SER A 350 -15.64 -12.31 1.99
N ASP A 351 -16.29 -11.64 2.93
CA ASP A 351 -16.59 -12.23 4.23
C ASP A 351 -17.84 -13.12 4.09
N PRO A 352 -17.72 -14.44 4.31
CA PRO A 352 -18.83 -15.38 4.15
C PRO A 352 -20.02 -15.10 5.07
N GLU A 353 -19.84 -14.41 6.20
CA GLU A 353 -20.94 -14.12 7.14
C GLU A 353 -21.76 -12.89 6.74
N SER A 354 -21.18 -11.95 5.99
CA SER A 354 -21.79 -10.64 5.71
C SER A 354 -22.08 -10.36 4.24
N CYS A 355 -21.56 -11.17 3.31
CA CYS A 355 -21.64 -10.94 1.87
C CYS A 355 -22.61 -11.90 1.17
N ASN A 356 -23.57 -11.37 0.40
CA ASN A 356 -24.33 -12.17 -0.58
C ASN A 356 -23.50 -12.40 -1.85
N ILE A 357 -22.48 -13.24 -1.74
CA ILE A 357 -21.51 -13.50 -2.80
C ILE A 357 -22.18 -14.02 -4.07
N ILE A 358 -23.12 -14.96 -3.95
CA ILE A 358 -23.82 -15.54 -5.10
C ILE A 358 -24.66 -14.49 -5.81
N GLY A 359 -25.40 -13.66 -5.07
CA GLY A 359 -26.17 -12.56 -5.66
C GLY A 359 -25.29 -11.58 -6.43
N ILE A 360 -24.09 -11.28 -5.90
CA ILE A 360 -23.10 -10.45 -6.58
C ILE A 360 -22.60 -11.11 -7.86
N LEU A 361 -22.14 -12.37 -7.80
CA LEU A 361 -21.64 -13.09 -8.97
C LEU A 361 -22.72 -13.20 -10.06
N ARG A 362 -23.95 -13.55 -9.67
CA ARG A 362 -25.10 -13.65 -10.57
C ARG A 362 -25.38 -12.30 -11.27
N ARG A 363 -25.23 -11.17 -10.56
CA ARG A 363 -25.31 -9.82 -11.17
C ARG A 363 -24.14 -9.54 -12.11
N ILE A 364 -22.91 -9.90 -11.74
CA ILE A 364 -21.74 -9.74 -12.61
C ILE A 364 -21.94 -10.50 -13.93
N HIS A 365 -22.41 -11.75 -13.86
CA HIS A 365 -22.71 -12.56 -15.03
C HIS A 365 -23.76 -11.90 -15.92
N ASN A 366 -24.90 -11.51 -15.32
CA ASN A 366 -26.05 -11.02 -16.06
C ASN A 366 -25.86 -9.60 -16.62
N GLU A 367 -25.21 -8.70 -15.85
CA GLU A 367 -25.06 -7.29 -16.23
C GLU A 367 -23.83 -7.06 -17.12
N TYR A 368 -22.74 -7.83 -16.96
CA TYR A 368 -21.48 -7.61 -17.67
C TYR A 368 -21.02 -8.77 -18.54
N GLY A 369 -21.73 -9.90 -18.53
CA GLY A 369 -21.41 -11.05 -19.37
C GLY A 369 -20.08 -11.72 -19.03
N LEU A 370 -19.57 -11.57 -17.79
CA LEU A 370 -18.33 -12.24 -17.42
C LEU A 370 -18.54 -13.75 -17.36
N GLU A 371 -17.70 -14.47 -18.10
CA GLU A 371 -17.70 -15.92 -18.14
C GLU A 371 -17.30 -16.48 -16.77
N MET A 372 -18.11 -17.42 -16.27
CA MET A 372 -17.88 -18.13 -15.01
C MET A 372 -18.09 -19.65 -15.18
N ASN A 373 -17.82 -20.16 -16.38
CA ASN A 373 -17.86 -21.59 -16.69
C ASN A 373 -16.62 -22.36 -16.17
N TYR A 374 -15.98 -21.85 -15.13
CA TYR A 374 -14.84 -22.48 -14.45
C TYR A 374 -15.10 -22.62 -12.95
N LEU A 375 -14.32 -23.47 -12.28
CA LEU A 375 -14.40 -23.68 -10.84
C LEU A 375 -13.33 -22.82 -10.15
N SER A 376 -13.77 -22.05 -9.15
CA SER A 376 -12.86 -21.29 -8.30
C SER A 376 -12.11 -22.22 -7.35
N LYS A 377 -10.80 -22.03 -7.21
CA LYS A 377 -9.99 -22.75 -6.21
C LYS A 377 -10.37 -22.39 -4.77
N PHE A 378 -11.03 -21.26 -4.57
CA PHE A 378 -11.44 -20.77 -3.25
C PHE A 378 -12.71 -21.45 -2.72
N LEU A 379 -13.38 -22.28 -3.52
CA LEU A 379 -14.50 -23.14 -3.08
C LEU A 379 -14.12 -24.06 -1.91
N VAL A 380 -12.85 -24.46 -1.80
CA VAL A 380 -12.35 -25.31 -0.70
C VAL A 380 -12.25 -24.53 0.61
N GLN A 381 -12.10 -23.20 0.53
CA GLN A 381 -11.89 -22.34 1.70
C GLN A 381 -13.22 -21.81 2.27
N GLU A 382 -14.19 -21.57 1.40
CA GLU A 382 -15.51 -20.99 1.71
C GLU A 382 -16.58 -22.09 1.77
N LYS A 383 -17.11 -22.36 2.96
CA LYS A 383 -18.03 -23.49 3.24
C LYS A 383 -19.44 -23.29 2.67
N THR A 384 -19.62 -23.25 1.34
CA THR A 384 -20.96 -23.13 0.76
C THR A 384 -21.16 -24.00 -0.49
N ASN A 385 -22.00 -25.03 -0.36
CA ASN A 385 -22.49 -25.81 -1.49
C ASN A 385 -23.18 -24.92 -2.53
N ASP A 386 -23.88 -23.89 -2.07
CA ASP A 386 -24.60 -22.95 -2.93
C ASP A 386 -23.66 -22.28 -3.95
N LEU A 387 -22.42 -21.98 -3.57
CA LEU A 387 -21.45 -21.38 -4.49
C LEU A 387 -20.97 -22.38 -5.54
N LEU A 388 -20.75 -23.66 -5.16
CA LEU A 388 -20.48 -24.72 -6.12
C LEU A 388 -21.66 -24.91 -7.09
N LEU A 389 -22.88 -24.99 -6.56
CA LEU A 389 -24.10 -25.15 -7.36
C LEU A 389 -24.29 -23.99 -8.32
N PHE A 390 -24.00 -22.76 -7.89
CA PHE A 390 -24.00 -21.59 -8.79
C PHE A 390 -23.03 -21.79 -9.97
N PHE A 391 -21.78 -22.19 -9.72
CA PHE A 391 -20.81 -22.41 -10.80
C PHE A 391 -21.22 -23.56 -11.74
N VAL A 392 -21.66 -24.70 -11.19
CA VAL A 392 -21.95 -25.90 -11.98
C VAL A 392 -23.30 -25.79 -12.69
N ASP A 393 -24.37 -25.45 -11.97
CA ASP A 393 -25.73 -25.53 -12.46
C ASP A 393 -26.15 -24.27 -13.24
N GLU A 394 -25.74 -23.09 -12.78
CA GLU A 394 -26.12 -21.83 -13.43
C GLU A 394 -25.09 -21.39 -14.48
N CYS A 395 -23.80 -21.53 -14.19
CA CYS A 395 -22.74 -21.07 -15.09
C CYS A 395 -22.17 -22.17 -16.02
N GLY A 396 -22.59 -23.43 -15.84
CA GLY A 396 -22.15 -24.55 -16.67
C GLY A 396 -20.69 -24.95 -16.47
N ALA A 397 -20.11 -24.69 -15.30
CA ALA A 397 -18.73 -25.07 -15.01
C ALA A 397 -18.58 -26.58 -14.97
N ASN A 398 -17.56 -27.11 -15.66
CA ASN A 398 -17.24 -28.53 -15.62
C ASN A 398 -16.71 -28.91 -14.22
N VAL A 399 -17.42 -29.78 -13.51
CA VAL A 399 -17.03 -30.27 -12.17
C VAL A 399 -15.67 -30.98 -12.17
N ASN A 400 -15.26 -31.52 -13.32
CA ASN A 400 -14.01 -32.25 -13.53
C ASN A 400 -12.90 -31.41 -14.16
N GLN A 401 -13.02 -30.08 -14.15
CA GLN A 401 -11.92 -29.24 -14.58
C GLN A 401 -10.80 -29.21 -13.53
N LEU A 402 -9.58 -28.99 -14.00
CA LEU A 402 -8.42 -28.79 -13.14
C LEU A 402 -8.49 -27.40 -12.47
N ILE A 403 -8.10 -27.34 -11.21
CA ILE A 403 -8.08 -26.10 -10.41
C ILE A 403 -6.63 -25.66 -10.13
N GLY A 404 -6.33 -24.37 -10.32
CA GLY A 404 -5.00 -23.76 -10.11
C GLY A 404 -4.21 -23.45 -11.39
N GLU A 405 -2.98 -22.94 -11.22
CA GLU A 405 -1.99 -22.70 -12.30
C GLU A 405 -0.98 -23.84 -12.44
N SER A 406 -0.97 -24.78 -11.48
CA SER A 406 -0.10 -25.96 -11.46
C SER A 406 -0.80 -27.24 -11.97
N ASP A 407 -1.96 -27.11 -12.61
CA ASP A 407 -2.67 -28.06 -13.49
C ASP A 407 -2.78 -29.55 -13.09
N ASN A 408 -2.61 -29.93 -11.83
CA ASN A 408 -2.60 -31.34 -11.42
C ASN A 408 -3.63 -31.73 -10.35
N SER A 409 -4.66 -30.90 -10.08
CA SER A 409 -5.65 -31.24 -9.04
C SER A 409 -7.09 -30.92 -9.45
N PHE A 410 -8.00 -31.82 -9.05
CA PHE A 410 -9.44 -31.69 -9.20
C PHE A 410 -10.03 -31.13 -7.90
N LEU A 411 -11.15 -30.40 -7.98
CA LEU A 411 -11.78 -29.81 -6.79
C LEU A 411 -12.13 -30.85 -5.72
N ILE A 412 -12.65 -32.01 -6.12
CA ILE A 412 -12.95 -33.10 -5.17
C ILE A 412 -11.69 -33.60 -4.44
N SER A 413 -10.55 -33.63 -5.13
CA SER A 413 -9.27 -34.05 -4.56
C SER A 413 -8.78 -33.05 -3.51
N GLU A 414 -8.88 -31.75 -3.78
CA GLU A 414 -8.55 -30.71 -2.81
C GLU A 414 -9.51 -30.71 -1.61
N CYS A 415 -10.81 -30.94 -1.82
CA CYS A 415 -11.77 -31.05 -0.72
C CYS A 415 -11.43 -32.22 0.21
N ILE A 416 -11.11 -33.40 -0.35
CA ILE A 416 -10.68 -34.56 0.43
C ILE A 416 -9.46 -34.22 1.28
N HIS A 417 -8.42 -33.64 0.69
CA HIS A 417 -7.20 -33.25 1.39
C HIS A 417 -7.47 -32.17 2.46
N ALA A 418 -8.29 -31.17 2.17
CA ALA A 418 -8.62 -30.08 3.09
C ALA A 418 -9.41 -30.55 4.32
N THR A 419 -10.14 -31.66 4.21
CA THR A 419 -10.88 -32.25 5.33
C THR A 419 -9.93 -32.60 6.49
N GLY A 420 -8.77 -33.19 6.16
CA GLY A 420 -7.72 -33.55 7.11
C GLY A 420 -7.08 -32.38 7.86
N LEU A 421 -7.29 -31.13 7.40
CA LEU A 421 -6.76 -29.92 8.04
C LEU A 421 -7.78 -29.24 8.99
N ARG A 422 -8.66 -30.05 9.62
CA ARG A 422 -9.66 -29.64 10.63
C ARG A 422 -10.81 -28.77 10.10
N ARG A 423 -11.15 -28.86 8.82
CA ARG A 423 -12.33 -28.22 8.22
C ARG A 423 -13.18 -29.29 7.55
N SER A 424 -14.35 -29.62 8.10
CA SER A 424 -15.26 -30.56 7.42
C SER A 424 -15.64 -30.04 6.04
N GLN A 425 -15.48 -30.90 5.03
CA GLN A 425 -15.83 -30.67 3.62
C GLN A 425 -16.85 -31.70 3.12
N THR A 426 -17.42 -32.51 4.01
CA THR A 426 -18.24 -33.67 3.64
C THR A 426 -19.41 -33.30 2.74
N GLU A 427 -20.17 -32.24 3.05
CA GLU A 427 -21.30 -31.86 2.21
C GLU A 427 -20.88 -31.43 0.81
N LEU A 428 -19.75 -30.73 0.70
CA LEU A 428 -19.19 -30.30 -0.58
C LEU A 428 -18.70 -31.49 -1.40
N ILE A 429 -18.02 -32.45 -0.76
CA ILE A 429 -17.60 -33.72 -1.38
C ILE A 429 -18.81 -34.48 -1.92
N LEU A 430 -19.86 -34.63 -1.10
CA LEU A 430 -21.08 -35.32 -1.51
C LEU A 430 -21.78 -34.61 -2.68
N THR A 431 -21.86 -33.28 -2.63
CA THR A 431 -22.43 -32.49 -3.73
C THR A 431 -21.62 -32.66 -5.01
N LEU A 432 -20.28 -32.62 -4.94
CA LEU A 432 -19.40 -32.89 -6.08
C LEU A 432 -19.62 -34.30 -6.65
N MET A 433 -19.78 -35.30 -5.77
CA MET A 433 -20.08 -36.66 -6.19
C MET A 433 -21.42 -36.76 -6.93
N GLU A 434 -22.47 -36.13 -6.42
CA GLU A 434 -23.79 -36.09 -7.05
C GLU A 434 -23.74 -35.42 -8.43
N ARG A 435 -22.90 -34.39 -8.58
CA ARG A 435 -22.68 -33.68 -9.86
C ARG A 435 -21.72 -34.36 -10.82
N GLY A 436 -21.28 -35.59 -10.52
CA GLY A 436 -20.47 -36.38 -11.44
C GLY A 436 -18.97 -36.09 -11.40
N ALA A 437 -18.45 -35.58 -10.28
CA ALA A 437 -17.01 -35.51 -10.07
C ALA A 437 -16.34 -36.89 -10.25
N THR A 438 -15.10 -36.88 -10.72
CA THR A 438 -14.26 -38.04 -11.01
C THR A 438 -12.89 -37.84 -10.40
N ILE A 439 -12.24 -38.95 -10.05
CA ILE A 439 -10.85 -38.98 -9.58
C ILE A 439 -10.09 -39.88 -10.56
N PRO A 440 -9.12 -39.37 -11.33
CA PRO A 440 -8.42 -40.18 -12.33
C PRO A 440 -7.63 -41.33 -11.71
N ASN A 441 -7.47 -42.40 -12.50
CA ASN A 441 -6.59 -43.53 -12.19
C ASN A 441 -5.12 -43.18 -12.45
N HIS A 442 -4.60 -42.18 -11.73
CA HIS A 442 -3.19 -41.78 -11.78
C HIS A 442 -2.51 -42.10 -10.45
N GLU A 443 -1.20 -42.38 -10.46
CA GLU A 443 -0.42 -42.72 -9.27
C GLU A 443 -0.59 -41.66 -8.16
N PHE A 444 -0.58 -40.38 -8.55
CA PHE A 444 -0.79 -39.24 -7.66
C PHE A 444 -2.12 -39.28 -6.87
N PHE A 445 -3.16 -39.93 -7.39
CA PHE A 445 -4.48 -40.03 -6.74
C PHE A 445 -4.79 -41.43 -6.20
N SER A 446 -3.84 -42.37 -6.31
CA SER A 446 -4.04 -43.77 -5.94
C SER A 446 -4.29 -43.97 -4.44
N THR A 447 -3.82 -43.05 -3.60
CA THR A 447 -3.90 -43.10 -2.15
C THR A 447 -4.56 -41.85 -1.54
N ILE A 448 -5.35 -41.12 -2.33
CA ILE A 448 -5.91 -39.83 -1.93
C ILE A 448 -6.79 -39.92 -0.66
N PHE A 449 -7.48 -41.03 -0.44
CA PHE A 449 -8.33 -41.20 0.75
C PHE A 449 -7.53 -41.42 2.04
N ASN A 450 -6.21 -41.65 1.97
CA ASN A 450 -5.36 -41.62 3.16
C ASN A 450 -5.46 -40.27 3.88
N ASN A 451 -5.67 -39.17 3.15
CA ASN A 451 -5.76 -37.81 3.72
C ASN A 451 -7.17 -37.41 4.17
N TYR A 452 -8.17 -38.27 3.97
CA TYR A 452 -9.54 -37.98 4.41
C TYR A 452 -9.65 -38.20 5.91
N PHE A 453 -10.15 -37.19 6.64
CA PHE A 453 -10.47 -37.26 8.06
C PHE A 453 -11.55 -36.21 8.37
N ASP A 454 -12.62 -36.61 9.06
CA ASP A 454 -13.74 -35.73 9.44
C ASP A 454 -14.30 -36.18 10.80
N ARG A 455 -15.37 -35.52 11.25
CA ARG A 455 -16.11 -35.89 12.47
C ARG A 455 -16.66 -37.31 12.39
N GLU A 456 -16.80 -37.95 13.55
CA GLU A 456 -17.22 -39.36 13.68
C GLU A 456 -18.50 -39.67 12.88
N GLU A 457 -19.51 -38.82 12.99
CA GLU A 457 -20.81 -38.99 12.35
C GLU A 457 -20.77 -38.88 10.82
N LEU A 458 -19.74 -38.24 10.27
CA LEU A 458 -19.58 -38.00 8.83
C LEU A 458 -18.53 -38.91 8.19
N TYR A 459 -17.48 -39.28 8.93
CA TYR A 459 -16.28 -39.93 8.40
C TYR A 459 -16.58 -41.25 7.68
N LEU A 460 -17.01 -42.27 8.42
CA LEU A 460 -17.19 -43.61 7.85
C LEU A 460 -18.31 -43.66 6.79
N PRO A 461 -19.48 -43.01 6.99
CA PRO A 461 -20.51 -42.97 5.96
C PRO A 461 -20.03 -42.34 4.64
N THR A 462 -19.27 -41.25 4.71
CA THR A 462 -18.77 -40.55 3.52
C THR A 462 -17.64 -41.33 2.86
N LEU A 463 -16.71 -41.88 3.64
CA LEU A 463 -15.64 -42.75 3.12
C LEU A 463 -16.23 -43.95 2.38
N LYS A 464 -17.27 -44.59 2.91
CA LYS A 464 -17.95 -45.71 2.22
C LYS A 464 -18.49 -45.29 0.85
N LYS A 465 -19.16 -44.14 0.76
CA LYS A 465 -19.65 -43.61 -0.52
C LYS A 465 -18.50 -43.30 -1.49
N LEU A 466 -17.40 -42.74 -0.99
CA LEU A 466 -16.20 -42.46 -1.79
C LEU A 466 -15.60 -43.74 -2.37
N VAL A 467 -15.49 -44.80 -1.56
CA VAL A 467 -14.97 -46.10 -1.98
C VAL A 467 -15.89 -46.80 -2.96
N GLU A 468 -17.19 -46.79 -2.69
CA GLU A 468 -18.20 -47.35 -3.61
C GLU A 468 -18.11 -46.71 -4.99
N LYS A 469 -17.91 -45.39 -5.05
CA LYS A 469 -17.86 -44.64 -6.30
C LYS A 469 -16.50 -44.70 -7.02
N TYR A 470 -15.38 -44.63 -6.30
CA TYR A 470 -14.05 -44.42 -6.88
C TYR A 470 -13.06 -45.57 -6.63
N GLY A 471 -13.48 -46.61 -5.91
CA GLY A 471 -12.62 -47.67 -5.38
C GLY A 471 -11.91 -47.24 -4.08
N PRO A 472 -11.18 -48.16 -3.41
CA PRO A 472 -10.64 -47.93 -2.07
C PRO A 472 -9.70 -46.72 -1.98
N ARG A 473 -8.86 -46.42 -2.99
CA ARG A 473 -7.93 -45.26 -3.02
C ARG A 473 -7.21 -44.91 -1.70
N PHE A 474 -6.95 -45.91 -0.88
CA PHE A 474 -6.16 -45.85 0.33
C PHE A 474 -5.31 -47.10 0.40
N ASP A 475 -4.18 -47.01 1.06
CA ASP A 475 -3.26 -48.13 1.32
C ASP A 475 -2.76 -48.17 2.76
N SER A 476 -3.11 -47.16 3.56
CA SER A 476 -2.69 -47.02 4.95
C SER A 476 -3.81 -46.43 5.82
N LEU A 477 -3.73 -46.73 7.12
CA LEU A 477 -4.57 -46.16 8.18
C LEU A 477 -3.79 -45.17 9.06
N ASP A 478 -2.50 -44.94 8.78
CA ASP A 478 -1.60 -44.21 9.66
C ASP A 478 -2.06 -42.78 9.87
N PHE A 479 -2.48 -42.08 8.79
CA PHE A 479 -2.99 -40.71 8.88
C PHE A 479 -4.27 -40.60 9.72
N PHE A 480 -5.23 -41.51 9.54
CA PHE A 480 -6.44 -41.58 10.37
C PHE A 480 -6.07 -41.82 11.84
N SER A 481 -5.23 -42.82 12.12
CA SER A 481 -4.84 -43.17 13.49
C SER A 481 -4.07 -42.05 14.18
N TYR A 482 -3.24 -41.31 13.44
CA TYR A 482 -2.57 -40.11 13.92
C TYR A 482 -3.59 -39.08 14.39
N HIS A 483 -4.59 -38.74 13.58
CA HIS A 483 -5.61 -37.75 13.95
C HIS A 483 -6.47 -38.20 15.13
N VAL A 484 -6.79 -39.50 15.23
CA VAL A 484 -7.49 -40.08 16.38
C VAL A 484 -6.68 -39.93 17.69
N LYS A 485 -5.34 -40.00 17.62
CA LYS A 485 -4.46 -39.77 18.78
C LYS A 485 -4.49 -38.32 19.28
N TYR A 486 -4.56 -37.34 18.38
CA TYR A 486 -4.58 -35.90 18.72
C TYR A 486 -6.01 -35.39 18.93
N ILE A 487 -6.57 -35.80 20.08
CA ILE A 487 -7.93 -35.50 20.52
C ILE A 487 -8.08 -33.99 20.84
N ASP A 488 -8.85 -33.28 20.02
CA ASP A 488 -9.57 -32.07 20.42
C ASP A 488 -11.07 -32.45 20.55
N ASP A 489 -11.80 -31.85 21.49
CA ASP A 489 -13.19 -32.21 21.86
C ASP A 489 -14.17 -32.34 20.67
N GLY A 490 -13.91 -31.67 19.54
CA GLY A 490 -14.76 -31.68 18.35
C GLY A 490 -14.50 -32.79 17.32
N PHE A 491 -13.49 -33.65 17.51
CA PHE A 491 -13.12 -34.75 16.59
C PHE A 491 -12.85 -36.08 17.31
N LEU A 492 -13.34 -36.21 18.54
CA LEU A 492 -13.25 -37.44 19.31
C LEU A 492 -14.12 -38.52 18.66
N PHE A 493 -13.51 -39.65 18.30
CA PHE A 493 -14.24 -40.84 17.89
C PHE A 493 -14.58 -41.65 19.13
N SER A 494 -15.79 -42.22 19.20
CA SER A 494 -16.12 -43.23 20.21
C SER A 494 -15.35 -44.54 19.98
N PRO A 495 -15.05 -45.32 21.04
CA PRO A 495 -14.39 -46.61 20.88
C PRO A 495 -15.14 -47.56 19.92
N LYS A 496 -16.47 -47.54 19.96
CA LYS A 496 -17.32 -48.34 19.06
C LYS A 496 -17.19 -47.93 17.59
N SER A 497 -17.12 -46.63 17.31
CA SER A 497 -16.93 -46.15 15.94
C SER A 497 -15.54 -46.43 15.41
N LEU A 498 -14.50 -46.38 16.27
CA LEU A 498 -13.15 -46.82 15.88
C LEU A 498 -13.12 -48.29 15.47
N VAL A 499 -13.80 -49.18 16.21
CA VAL A 499 -13.92 -50.59 15.80
C VAL A 499 -14.54 -50.70 14.41
N SER A 500 -15.60 -49.94 14.15
CA SER A 500 -16.31 -49.96 12.86
C SER A 500 -15.41 -49.47 11.71
N VAL A 501 -14.59 -48.44 11.95
CA VAL A 501 -13.59 -47.97 10.99
C VAL A 501 -12.52 -49.04 10.75
N PHE A 502 -11.97 -49.63 11.81
CA PHE A 502 -10.92 -50.66 11.69
C PHE A 502 -11.40 -51.89 10.93
N GLN A 503 -12.62 -52.36 11.20
CA GLN A 503 -13.23 -53.47 10.45
C GLN A 503 -13.34 -53.14 8.96
N TYR A 504 -13.75 -51.91 8.65
CA TYR A 504 -13.88 -51.45 7.27
C TYR A 504 -12.52 -51.45 6.54
N PHE A 505 -11.46 -50.91 7.15
CA PHE A 505 -10.13 -50.93 6.51
C PHE A 505 -9.55 -52.35 6.38
N VAL A 506 -9.80 -53.23 7.35
CA VAL A 506 -9.36 -54.64 7.31
C VAL A 506 -10.03 -55.39 6.15
N GLU A 507 -11.26 -55.05 5.80
CA GLU A 507 -11.98 -55.64 4.64
C GLU A 507 -11.21 -55.43 3.32
N TYR A 508 -10.57 -54.26 3.15
CA TYR A 508 -9.90 -53.89 1.89
C TYR A 508 -8.38 -54.15 1.88
N LEU A 509 -7.68 -53.89 2.99
CA LEU A 509 -6.20 -54.00 3.06
C LEU A 509 -5.73 -55.28 3.74
N GLY A 510 -6.62 -55.95 4.49
CA GLY A 510 -6.26 -57.08 5.33
C GLY A 510 -5.51 -56.66 6.60
N SER A 511 -5.68 -57.44 7.65
CA SER A 511 -5.13 -57.17 8.98
C SER A 511 -3.60 -57.04 9.02
N LYS A 512 -2.88 -57.85 8.23
CA LYS A 512 -1.41 -57.89 8.23
C LYS A 512 -0.78 -56.63 7.66
N GLN A 513 -1.39 -56.00 6.67
CA GLN A 513 -0.86 -54.76 6.07
C GLN A 513 -1.06 -53.57 7.02
N LEU A 514 -2.17 -53.58 7.76
CA LEU A 514 -2.53 -52.52 8.69
C LEU A 514 -1.85 -52.61 10.05
N ALA A 515 -1.28 -53.77 10.43
CA ALA A 515 -0.68 -53.98 11.74
C ALA A 515 0.70 -53.29 11.88
N THR A 516 0.74 -51.97 11.69
CA THR A 516 1.93 -51.13 11.80
C THR A 516 2.25 -50.82 13.26
N ARG A 517 3.52 -50.49 13.52
CA ARG A 517 3.95 -49.99 14.82
C ARG A 517 3.22 -48.69 15.18
N ASP A 518 3.07 -47.79 14.21
CA ASP A 518 2.45 -46.48 14.39
C ASP A 518 0.96 -46.61 14.75
N LEU A 519 0.22 -47.50 14.08
CA LEU A 519 -1.18 -47.78 14.43
C LEU A 519 -1.29 -48.26 15.88
N LYS A 520 -0.43 -49.18 16.31
CA LYS A 520 -0.42 -49.69 17.69
C LYS A 520 -0.16 -48.57 18.70
N GLU A 521 0.87 -47.76 18.47
CA GLU A 521 1.23 -46.65 19.37
C GLU A 521 0.11 -45.60 19.44
N ASN A 522 -0.50 -45.24 18.30
CA ASN A 522 -1.59 -44.26 18.25
C ASN A 522 -2.86 -44.73 18.97
N ILE A 523 -3.26 -45.99 18.79
CA ILE A 523 -4.41 -46.58 19.50
C ILE A 523 -4.12 -46.68 21.01
N GLN A 524 -2.89 -47.05 21.38
CA GLN A 524 -2.49 -47.14 22.78
C GLN A 524 -2.58 -45.77 23.47
N ASP A 525 -2.07 -44.72 22.83
CA ASP A 525 -2.18 -43.35 23.32
C ASP A 525 -3.63 -42.89 23.44
N TYR A 526 -4.47 -43.18 22.44
CA TYR A 526 -5.91 -42.88 22.47
C TYR A 526 -6.60 -43.55 23.67
N CYS A 527 -6.40 -44.87 23.86
CA CYS A 527 -6.99 -45.61 24.97
C CYS A 527 -6.51 -45.07 26.33
N SER A 528 -5.21 -44.78 26.47
CA SER A 528 -4.65 -44.22 27.71
C SER A 528 -5.22 -42.83 28.02
N ARG A 529 -5.50 -41.99 27.02
CA ARG A 529 -6.08 -40.66 27.24
C ARG A 529 -7.53 -40.74 27.71
N ILE A 530 -8.35 -41.56 27.06
CA ILE A 530 -9.77 -41.71 27.41
C ILE A 530 -9.94 -42.35 28.79
N SER A 531 -9.11 -43.34 29.14
CA SER A 531 -9.15 -43.95 30.48
C SER A 531 -8.74 -43.00 31.62
N ASN A 532 -8.10 -41.86 31.32
CA ASN A 532 -7.55 -40.93 32.30
C ASN A 532 -8.41 -39.65 32.51
N ASN A 533 -9.75 -39.74 32.40
CA ASN A 533 -10.75 -38.72 32.81
C ASN A 533 -10.91 -37.45 31.93
N TRP A 534 -10.92 -37.55 30.60
CA TRP A 534 -11.22 -36.36 29.77
C TRP A 534 -12.62 -36.33 29.15
N PHE A 535 -13.33 -37.46 29.07
CA PHE A 535 -14.67 -37.55 28.47
C PHE A 535 -15.53 -38.59 29.20
N ASP A 536 -16.85 -38.39 29.27
CA ASP A 536 -17.85 -39.33 29.84
C ASP A 536 -17.99 -40.61 28.98
N ILE A 537 -16.88 -41.30 28.72
CA ILE A 537 -16.84 -42.52 27.89
C ILE A 537 -16.87 -43.74 28.80
N ASN A 538 -17.71 -44.72 28.43
CA ASN A 538 -17.86 -45.97 29.16
C ASN A 538 -16.58 -46.82 29.07
N LEU A 539 -15.96 -47.14 30.22
CA LEU A 539 -14.75 -47.98 30.30
C LEU A 539 -14.96 -49.37 29.68
N GLU A 540 -16.19 -49.90 29.67
CA GLU A 540 -16.52 -51.16 29.00
C GLU A 540 -16.29 -51.09 27.49
N GLU A 541 -16.58 -49.94 26.85
CA GLU A 541 -16.36 -49.73 25.41
C GLU A 541 -14.87 -49.66 25.07
N VAL A 542 -14.05 -49.15 26.00
CA VAL A 542 -12.59 -49.13 25.85
C VAL A 542 -12.01 -50.54 25.92
N GLU A 543 -12.49 -51.39 26.85
CA GLU A 543 -12.08 -52.79 26.91
C GLU A 543 -12.55 -53.59 25.69
N GLU A 544 -13.75 -53.30 25.17
CA GLU A 544 -14.24 -53.88 23.92
C GLU A 544 -13.35 -53.49 22.74
N LEU A 545 -12.97 -52.20 22.63
CA LEU A 545 -12.03 -51.73 21.62
C LEU A 545 -10.68 -52.47 21.71
N LYS A 546 -10.10 -52.60 22.91
CA LYS A 546 -8.83 -53.33 23.11
C LYS A 546 -8.95 -54.79 22.65
N LYS A 547 -10.04 -55.46 22.99
CA LYS A 547 -10.32 -56.84 22.55
C LYS A 547 -10.41 -56.91 21.03
N LYS A 548 -11.17 -56.01 20.41
CA LYS A 548 -11.34 -55.96 18.94
C LYS A 548 -10.05 -55.65 18.20
N VAL A 549 -9.22 -54.75 18.72
CA VAL A 549 -7.89 -54.45 18.17
C VAL A 549 -6.99 -55.69 18.20
N LYS A 550 -6.99 -56.44 19.31
CA LYS A 550 -6.26 -57.71 19.40
C LYS A 550 -6.78 -58.76 18.42
N GLU A 551 -8.10 -58.87 18.25
CA GLU A 551 -8.73 -59.78 17.28
C GLU A 551 -8.38 -59.39 15.84
N LEU A 552 -8.45 -58.10 15.50
CA LEU A 552 -8.26 -57.60 14.14
C LEU A 552 -6.78 -57.56 13.74
N PHE A 553 -5.87 -57.14 14.62
CA PHE A 553 -4.47 -56.85 14.26
C PHE A 553 -3.43 -57.69 15.02
N GLY A 554 -3.83 -58.47 16.03
CA GLY A 554 -2.96 -59.41 16.74
C GLY A 554 -2.03 -58.79 17.80
N PHE A 555 -2.06 -57.47 18.01
CA PHE A 555 -1.28 -56.82 19.07
C PHE A 555 -2.14 -56.44 20.29
N THR A 556 -1.54 -56.53 21.47
CA THR A 556 -2.16 -56.14 22.75
C THR A 556 -1.92 -54.67 23.04
N ILE A 557 -2.99 -53.95 23.39
CA ILE A 557 -2.96 -52.56 23.87
C ILE A 557 -2.86 -52.55 25.40
N THR A 558 -1.88 -51.82 25.95
CA THR A 558 -1.74 -51.64 27.39
C THR A 558 -1.98 -50.18 27.76
N THR A 559 -2.97 -49.91 28.60
CA THR A 559 -3.16 -48.58 29.19
C THR A 559 -2.19 -48.41 30.34
N LYS A 560 -1.40 -47.34 30.32
CA LYS A 560 -0.57 -46.91 31.46
C LYS A 560 -1.42 -46.21 32.52
#